data_AF-A0A6P7GQR2-F1
#
_entry.id   AF-A0A6P7GQR2-F1
#
_cell.length_a   1.000
_cell.length_b   1.000
_cell.length_c   1.000
_cell.angle_alpha   90.00
_cell.angle_beta   90.00
_cell.angle_gamma   90.00
#
_symmetry.space_group_name_H-M   'P 1'
#
loop_
_entity.id
_entity.type
_entity.pdbx_description
1 polymer ?
#
loop_
_entity_poly.entity_id
_entity_poly.type
_entity_poly.pdbx_seq_one_letter_code
_entity_poly.pdbx_strand_id
1 'polypeptide(L)'
;MAYDTVQKAKLAIGATIPLMTKTKMDSWTSRIHLLNSLILSIVTNCIAIWGLRYADILERVQLTFLKRILLVPINTPDFAVRLETSTAKFSLVIFKHMLNWLIKLYEMEENRLPKMCFLRQLEITRIENKYNWASQVKNLLEFANCQRSWRDINVAFLKANKNDLIDTFKQKGFRPERSTTTVSSYSNASTIHQNNSTT
;
A
#
# COMPACT_ATOMS: atom_id res chain seq x y z
N MET A 1 -3.27 -16.12 -3.57
CA MET A 1 -4.26 -15.02 -3.51
C MET A 1 -3.67 -13.72 -4.06
N ALA A 2 -2.67 -13.08 -3.43
CA ALA A 2 -2.13 -11.80 -3.93
C ALA A 2 -1.67 -11.81 -5.40
N TYR A 3 -0.86 -12.79 -5.81
CA TYR A 3 -0.41 -12.91 -7.21
C TYR A 3 -1.55 -13.14 -8.21
N ASP A 4 -2.57 -13.91 -7.83
CA ASP A 4 -3.76 -14.12 -8.65
C ASP A 4 -4.57 -12.82 -8.79
N THR A 5 -4.77 -12.08 -7.70
CA THR A 5 -5.41 -10.75 -7.72
C THR A 5 -4.64 -9.77 -8.60
N VAL A 6 -3.30 -9.76 -8.52
CA VAL A 6 -2.43 -8.93 -9.37
C VAL A 6 -2.60 -9.31 -10.83
N GLN A 7 -2.64 -10.61 -11.15
CA GLN A 7 -2.82 -11.08 -12.52
C GLN A 7 -4.19 -10.67 -13.08
N LYS A 8 -5.26 -10.86 -12.30
CA LYS A 8 -6.61 -10.40 -12.65
C LYS A 8 -6.65 -8.90 -12.87
N ALA A 9 -6.00 -8.13 -12.00
CA ALA A 9 -5.92 -6.67 -12.16
C ALA A 9 -5.14 -6.27 -13.42
N LYS A 10 -4.02 -6.94 -13.75
CA LYS A 10 -3.28 -6.70 -15.00
C LYS A 10 -4.12 -7.00 -16.25
N LEU A 11 -4.90 -8.07 -16.24
CA LEU A 11 -5.84 -8.40 -17.32
C LEU A 11 -6.92 -7.31 -17.46
N ALA A 12 -7.50 -6.88 -16.35
CA ALA A 12 -8.49 -5.80 -16.33
C ALA A 12 -7.90 -4.48 -16.87
N ILE A 13 -6.67 -4.13 -16.48
CA ILE A 13 -5.93 -2.98 -17.04
C ILE A 13 -5.82 -3.10 -18.56
N GLY A 14 -5.40 -4.28 -19.04
CA GLY A 14 -5.25 -4.56 -20.47
C GLY A 14 -6.54 -4.40 -21.26
N ALA A 15 -7.69 -4.81 -20.71
CA ALA A 15 -9.00 -4.65 -21.34
C ALA A 15 -9.54 -3.21 -21.27
N THR A 16 -9.19 -2.46 -20.23
CA THR A 16 -9.73 -1.10 -19.98
C THR A 16 -9.06 -0.04 -20.86
N ILE A 17 -7.77 -0.18 -21.14
CA ILE A 17 -7.03 0.80 -21.97
C ILE A 17 -7.61 0.95 -23.38
N PRO A 18 -7.83 -0.13 -24.15
CA PRO A 18 -8.48 -0.03 -25.45
C PRO A 18 -9.89 0.56 -25.38
N LEU A 19 -10.64 0.25 -24.32
CA LEU A 19 -11.97 0.83 -24.10
C LEU A 19 -11.89 2.34 -23.91
N MET A 20 -10.96 2.84 -23.09
CA MET A 20 -10.74 4.29 -22.89
C MET A 20 -10.38 5.00 -24.20
N THR A 21 -9.55 4.37 -25.04
CA THR A 21 -9.20 4.91 -26.35
C THR A 21 -10.41 4.92 -27.28
N LYS A 22 -11.20 3.85 -27.31
CA LYS A 22 -12.39 3.72 -28.16
C LYS A 22 -13.48 4.72 -27.77
N THR A 23 -13.67 4.95 -26.48
CA THR A 23 -14.64 5.93 -25.98
C THR A 23 -14.13 7.37 -26.01
N LYS A 24 -12.88 7.59 -26.46
CA LYS A 24 -12.22 8.91 -26.50
C LYS A 24 -12.26 9.61 -25.14
N MET A 25 -12.05 8.86 -24.06
CA MET A 25 -12.04 9.41 -22.70
C MET A 25 -10.84 10.35 -22.53
N ASP A 26 -11.10 11.64 -22.46
CA ASP A 26 -10.12 12.74 -22.39
C ASP A 26 -9.86 13.23 -20.96
N SER A 27 -10.89 13.20 -20.11
CA SER A 27 -10.78 13.65 -18.72
C SER A 27 -9.89 12.75 -17.86
N TRP A 28 -8.88 13.36 -17.23
CA TRP A 28 -8.02 12.71 -16.24
C TRP A 28 -8.81 12.14 -15.06
N THR A 29 -9.79 12.90 -14.56
CA THR A 29 -10.60 12.47 -13.42
C THR A 29 -11.40 11.23 -13.75
N SER A 30 -11.98 11.14 -14.96
CA SER A 30 -12.71 9.96 -15.43
C SER A 30 -11.80 8.73 -15.56
N ARG A 31 -10.58 8.90 -16.07
CA ARG A 31 -9.58 7.82 -16.18
C ARG A 31 -9.19 7.27 -14.81
N ILE A 32 -8.92 8.16 -13.85
CA ILE A 32 -8.60 7.78 -12.47
C ILE A 32 -9.81 7.20 -11.74
N HIS A 33 -11.02 7.69 -12.01
CA HIS A 33 -12.22 7.15 -11.40
C HIS A 33 -12.50 5.73 -11.90
N LEU A 34 -12.37 5.48 -13.20
CA LEU A 34 -12.51 4.15 -13.80
C LEU A 34 -11.46 3.18 -13.25
N LEU A 35 -10.20 3.64 -13.15
CA LEU A 35 -9.12 2.92 -12.49
C LEU A 35 -9.51 2.49 -11.08
N ASN A 36 -9.91 3.45 -10.26
CA ASN A 36 -10.28 3.20 -8.89
C ASN A 36 -11.46 2.24 -8.85
N SER A 37 -12.53 2.47 -9.59
CA SER A 37 -13.70 1.58 -9.59
C SER A 37 -13.36 0.13 -9.96
N LEU A 38 -12.53 -0.11 -10.99
CA LEU A 38 -12.18 -1.47 -11.42
C LEU A 38 -11.11 -2.11 -10.55
N ILE A 39 -9.96 -1.46 -10.41
CA ILE A 39 -8.82 -2.05 -9.69
C ILE A 39 -9.08 -2.10 -8.20
N LEU A 40 -9.68 -1.05 -7.60
CA LEU A 40 -10.02 -1.08 -6.18
C LEU A 40 -11.04 -2.20 -5.93
N SER A 41 -12.02 -2.42 -6.79
CA SER A 41 -12.97 -3.53 -6.61
C SER A 41 -12.26 -4.91 -6.58
N ILE A 42 -11.36 -5.15 -7.54
CA ILE A 42 -10.60 -6.41 -7.62
C ILE A 42 -9.62 -6.56 -6.44
N VAL A 43 -8.90 -5.49 -6.11
CA VAL A 43 -7.81 -5.52 -5.12
C VAL A 43 -8.33 -5.43 -3.69
N THR A 44 -9.36 -4.64 -3.42
CA THR A 44 -9.83 -4.39 -2.04
C THR A 44 -10.73 -5.47 -1.48
N ASN A 45 -11.16 -6.43 -2.29
CA ASN A 45 -11.99 -7.51 -1.80
C ASN A 45 -11.25 -8.28 -0.68
N CYS A 46 -11.81 -8.24 0.53
CA CYS A 46 -11.22 -8.81 1.74
C CYS A 46 -9.76 -8.38 2.05
N ILE A 47 -9.31 -7.25 1.50
CA ILE A 47 -7.90 -6.82 1.59
C ILE A 47 -7.44 -6.57 3.03
N ALA A 48 -8.37 -6.22 3.92
CA ALA A 48 -8.13 -6.06 5.34
C ALA A 48 -7.60 -7.32 6.03
N ILE A 49 -7.78 -8.51 5.44
CA ILE A 49 -7.40 -9.79 6.03
C ILE A 49 -6.10 -10.30 5.40
N TRP A 50 -6.04 -10.37 4.06
CA TRP A 50 -4.89 -10.97 3.37
C TRP A 50 -3.85 -9.96 2.88
N GLY A 51 -4.21 -8.68 2.78
CA GLY A 51 -3.47 -7.67 2.02
C GLY A 51 -2.29 -7.01 2.72
N LEU A 52 -2.21 -7.07 4.06
CA LEU A 52 -1.29 -6.23 4.84
C LEU A 52 0.18 -6.46 4.46
N ARG A 53 0.58 -7.72 4.27
CA ARG A 53 1.93 -8.11 3.87
C ARG A 53 2.24 -7.95 2.37
N TYR A 54 1.26 -7.62 1.55
CA TYR A 54 1.40 -7.54 0.09
C TYR A 54 1.20 -6.13 -0.44
N ALA A 55 1.28 -5.11 0.42
CA ALA A 55 1.10 -3.71 0.04
C ALA A 55 1.99 -3.32 -1.15
N ASP A 56 3.28 -3.65 -1.11
CA ASP A 56 4.23 -3.31 -2.18
C ASP A 56 3.87 -3.96 -3.52
N ILE A 57 3.47 -5.23 -3.49
CA ILE A 57 3.07 -5.99 -4.68
C ILE A 57 1.82 -5.36 -5.30
N LEU A 58 0.84 -4.99 -4.47
CA LEU A 58 -0.39 -4.36 -4.93
C LEU A 58 -0.15 -2.95 -5.47
N GLU A 59 0.76 -2.20 -4.87
CA GLU A 59 1.16 -0.87 -5.35
C GLU A 59 1.71 -0.90 -6.78
N ARG A 60 2.42 -1.97 -7.16
CA ARG A 60 2.91 -2.14 -8.55
C ARG A 60 1.78 -2.21 -9.57
N VAL A 61 0.60 -2.70 -9.20
CA VAL A 61 -0.58 -2.73 -10.09
C VAL A 61 -1.03 -1.32 -10.43
N GLN A 62 -1.16 -0.46 -9.41
CA GLN A 62 -1.52 0.95 -9.59
C GLN A 62 -0.52 1.68 -10.48
N LEU A 63 0.78 1.51 -10.19
CA LEU A 63 1.86 2.16 -10.92
C LEU A 63 1.92 1.69 -12.38
N THR A 64 1.72 0.39 -12.62
CA THR A 64 1.68 -0.15 -13.99
C THR A 64 0.57 0.50 -14.80
N PHE A 65 -0.60 0.70 -14.21
CA PHE A 65 -1.70 1.38 -14.87
C PHE A 65 -1.39 2.87 -15.13
N LEU A 66 -0.93 3.60 -14.12
CA LEU A 66 -0.61 5.02 -14.24
C LEU A 66 0.45 5.27 -15.32
N LYS A 67 1.52 4.46 -15.33
CA LYS A 67 2.56 4.51 -16.37
C LYS A 67 1.99 4.32 -17.77
N ARG A 68 1.07 3.37 -17.93
CA ARG A 68 0.41 3.10 -19.22
C ARG A 68 -0.50 4.24 -19.66
N ILE A 69 -1.26 4.86 -18.76
CA ILE A 69 -2.11 6.01 -19.12
C ILE A 69 -1.27 7.25 -19.47
N LEU A 70 -0.19 7.49 -18.74
CA LEU A 70 0.72 8.60 -18.99
C LEU A 70 1.63 8.37 -20.21
N LEU A 71 1.56 7.18 -20.82
CA LEU A 71 2.42 6.77 -21.94
C LEU A 71 3.92 6.88 -21.62
N VAL A 72 4.28 6.75 -20.34
CA VAL A 72 5.68 6.76 -19.91
C VAL A 72 6.28 5.36 -19.95
N PRO A 73 7.59 5.22 -20.20
CA PRO A 73 8.28 3.95 -20.15
C PRO A 73 8.08 3.20 -18.83
N ILE A 74 8.05 1.86 -18.87
CA ILE A 74 7.81 1.02 -17.68
C ILE A 74 8.91 1.20 -16.60
N ASN A 75 10.12 1.55 -17.03
CA ASN A 75 11.29 1.82 -16.19
C ASN A 75 11.28 3.24 -15.57
N THR A 76 10.31 4.08 -15.89
CA THR A 76 10.16 5.40 -15.26
C THR A 76 10.11 5.25 -13.73
N PRO A 77 10.88 6.02 -12.95
CA PRO A 77 10.88 5.89 -11.50
C PRO A 77 9.48 6.05 -10.88
N ASP A 78 9.09 5.16 -9.98
CA ASP A 78 7.75 5.13 -9.40
C ASP A 78 7.42 6.41 -8.61
N PHE A 79 8.43 7.01 -7.97
CA PHE A 79 8.25 8.26 -7.22
C PHE A 79 7.84 9.42 -8.15
N ALA A 80 8.39 9.48 -9.37
CA ALA A 80 8.08 10.54 -10.33
C ALA A 80 6.63 10.42 -10.79
N VAL A 81 6.18 9.20 -11.12
CA VAL A 81 4.78 8.94 -11.49
C VAL A 81 3.83 9.35 -10.37
N ARG A 82 4.16 9.01 -9.11
CA ARG A 82 3.31 9.36 -7.96
C ARG A 82 3.28 10.87 -7.69
N LEU A 83 4.37 11.57 -7.93
CA LEU A 83 4.47 13.02 -7.77
C LEU A 83 3.53 13.71 -8.76
N GLU A 84 3.63 13.35 -10.05
CA GLU A 84 2.79 13.91 -11.11
C GLU A 84 1.30 13.61 -10.90
N THR A 85 0.97 12.39 -10.51
CA THR A 85 -0.44 11.98 -10.41
C THR A 85 -1.09 12.29 -9.07
N SER A 86 -0.32 12.77 -8.08
CA SER A 86 -0.75 12.99 -6.69
C SER A 86 -1.55 11.81 -6.11
N THR A 87 -1.25 10.59 -6.56
CA THR A 87 -2.09 9.43 -6.29
C THR A 87 -1.68 8.76 -4.98
N ALA A 88 -2.66 8.53 -4.10
CA ALA A 88 -2.44 7.84 -2.83
C ALA A 88 -1.96 6.40 -3.05
N LYS A 89 -0.97 6.00 -2.25
CA LYS A 89 -0.45 4.64 -2.19
C LYS A 89 -1.53 3.63 -1.75
N PHE A 90 -1.50 2.41 -2.29
CA PHE A 90 -2.43 1.36 -1.86
C PHE A 90 -2.20 0.94 -0.41
N SER A 91 -1.00 1.08 0.15
CA SER A 91 -0.74 0.89 1.58
C SER A 91 -1.72 1.70 2.47
N LEU A 92 -2.04 2.94 2.09
CA LEU A 92 -3.03 3.75 2.82
C LEU A 92 -4.45 3.17 2.72
N VAL A 93 -4.82 2.66 1.54
CA VAL A 93 -6.12 1.99 1.34
C VAL A 93 -6.19 0.74 2.21
N ILE A 94 -5.17 -0.11 2.18
CA ILE A 94 -5.09 -1.34 2.99
C ILE A 94 -5.21 -0.99 4.47
N PHE A 95 -4.49 0.04 4.94
CA PHE A 95 -4.56 0.50 6.32
C PHE A 95 -5.98 0.96 6.72
N LYS A 96 -6.65 1.75 5.87
CA LYS A 96 -8.05 2.16 6.09
C LYS A 96 -8.99 0.96 6.21
N HIS A 97 -8.88 0.01 5.30
CA HIS A 97 -9.70 -1.21 5.30
C HIS A 97 -9.41 -2.07 6.53
N MET A 98 -8.14 -2.17 6.93
CA MET A 98 -7.71 -2.86 8.15
C MET A 98 -8.33 -2.21 9.39
N LEU A 99 -8.24 -0.88 9.57
CA LEU A 99 -8.83 -0.19 10.72
C LEU A 99 -10.34 -0.41 10.80
N ASN A 100 -11.04 -0.29 9.66
CA ASN A 100 -12.48 -0.55 9.60
C ASN A 100 -12.81 -1.99 10.01
N TRP A 101 -12.00 -2.95 9.55
CA TRP A 101 -12.18 -4.35 9.92
C TRP A 101 -11.87 -4.60 11.39
N LEU A 102 -10.81 -3.99 11.93
CA LEU A 102 -10.43 -4.09 13.34
C LEU A 102 -11.55 -3.57 14.25
N ILE A 103 -12.13 -2.40 13.92
CA ILE A 103 -13.28 -1.85 14.65
C ILE A 103 -14.44 -2.86 14.65
N LYS A 104 -14.84 -3.35 13.48
CA LYS A 104 -15.91 -4.35 13.35
C LYS A 104 -15.61 -5.62 14.16
N LEU A 105 -14.36 -6.08 14.13
CA LEU A 105 -13.90 -7.26 14.84
C LEU A 105 -13.98 -7.08 16.36
N TYR A 106 -13.68 -5.90 16.88
CA TYR A 106 -13.86 -5.62 18.31
C TYR A 106 -15.34 -5.56 18.72
N GLU A 107 -16.22 -5.11 17.82
CA GLU A 107 -17.68 -5.02 18.03
C GLU A 107 -18.41 -6.37 17.87
N MET A 108 -17.80 -7.38 17.24
CA MET A 108 -18.39 -8.71 17.10
C MET A 108 -18.51 -9.43 18.44
N GLU A 109 -19.60 -10.21 18.58
CA GLU A 109 -19.79 -11.17 19.65
C GLU A 109 -18.66 -12.22 19.72
N GLU A 110 -18.35 -12.69 20.93
CA GLU A 110 -17.23 -13.60 21.20
C GLU A 110 -17.39 -15.00 20.58
N ASN A 111 -18.63 -15.42 20.37
CA ASN A 111 -19.01 -16.69 19.72
C ASN A 111 -18.74 -16.70 18.19
N ARG A 112 -18.43 -15.54 17.57
CA ARG A 112 -18.19 -15.45 16.13
C ARG A 112 -16.78 -15.93 15.81
N LEU A 113 -16.68 -16.84 14.84
CA LEU A 113 -15.39 -17.41 14.39
C LEU A 113 -14.29 -16.35 14.13
N PRO A 114 -14.54 -15.21 13.46
CA PRO A 114 -13.50 -14.20 13.26
C PRO A 114 -12.93 -13.65 14.58
N LYS A 115 -13.81 -13.42 15.57
CA LYS A 115 -13.42 -12.92 16.89
C LYS A 115 -12.59 -13.96 17.64
N MET A 116 -13.04 -15.21 17.66
CA MET A 116 -12.32 -16.32 18.30
C MET A 116 -10.91 -16.48 17.70
N CYS A 117 -10.81 -16.51 16.37
CA CYS A 117 -9.52 -16.59 15.67
C CYS A 117 -8.60 -15.41 15.99
N PHE A 118 -9.15 -14.20 16.06
CA PHE A 118 -8.40 -13.01 16.42
C PHE A 118 -7.87 -13.06 17.85
N LEU A 119 -8.72 -13.43 18.82
CA LEU A 119 -8.29 -13.59 20.22
C LEU A 119 -7.15 -14.62 20.32
N ARG A 120 -7.25 -15.74 19.60
CA ARG A 120 -6.17 -16.73 19.56
C ARG A 120 -4.88 -16.18 18.95
N GLN A 121 -4.98 -15.36 17.90
CA GLN A 121 -3.80 -14.71 17.30
C GLN A 121 -3.15 -13.70 18.25
N LEU A 122 -3.93 -13.00 19.08
CA LEU A 122 -3.40 -12.11 20.12
C LEU A 122 -2.53 -12.86 21.13
N GLU A 123 -2.96 -14.05 21.56
CA GLU A 123 -2.19 -14.89 22.49
C GLU A 123 -0.83 -15.31 21.89
N ILE A 124 -0.81 -15.62 20.59
CA ILE A 124 0.38 -16.12 19.88
C ILE A 124 1.30 -14.97 19.42
N THR A 125 0.87 -13.70 19.55
CA THR A 125 1.66 -12.50 19.17
C THR A 125 2.97 -12.35 19.96
N ARG A 126 3.19 -13.17 21.00
CA ARG A 126 4.46 -13.24 21.75
C ARG A 126 5.65 -13.67 20.88
N ILE A 127 5.39 -14.35 19.76
CA ILE A 127 6.40 -14.79 18.80
C ILE A 127 6.25 -13.92 17.56
N GLU A 128 7.30 -13.20 17.16
CA GLU A 128 7.28 -12.43 15.93
C GLU A 128 7.04 -13.35 14.73
N ASN A 129 5.86 -13.20 14.12
CA ASN A 129 5.47 -14.04 13.01
C ASN A 129 4.84 -13.18 11.91
N LYS A 130 5.51 -13.12 10.76
CA LYS A 130 5.04 -12.41 9.56
C LYS A 130 3.70 -12.93 9.01
N TYR A 131 3.26 -14.11 9.43
CA TYR A 131 1.96 -14.70 9.07
C TYR A 131 0.87 -14.44 10.10
N ASN A 132 1.22 -13.99 11.30
CA ASN A 132 0.23 -13.58 12.29
C ASN A 132 -0.36 -12.22 11.89
N TRP A 133 -1.68 -12.18 11.70
CA TRP A 133 -2.36 -10.97 11.28
C TRP A 133 -2.39 -9.92 12.40
N ALA A 134 -2.61 -10.33 13.66
CA ALA A 134 -2.55 -9.43 14.81
C ALA A 134 -1.18 -8.76 14.96
N SER A 135 -0.08 -9.49 14.74
CA SER A 135 1.28 -8.92 14.72
C SER A 135 1.46 -7.90 13.59
N GLN A 136 0.95 -8.19 12.38
CA GLN A 136 0.99 -7.25 11.26
C GLN A 136 0.20 -5.97 11.56
N VAL A 137 -0.97 -6.09 12.18
CA VAL A 137 -1.79 -4.93 12.58
C VAL A 137 -1.07 -4.09 13.62
N LYS A 138 -0.49 -4.72 14.65
CA LYS A 138 0.33 -4.04 15.65
C LYS A 138 1.44 -3.21 15.00
N ASN A 139 2.23 -3.82 14.11
CA ASN A 139 3.33 -3.14 13.42
C ASN A 139 2.84 -1.94 12.58
N LEU A 140 1.67 -2.05 11.95
CA LEU A 140 1.09 -0.95 11.17
C LEU A 140 0.57 0.19 12.05
N LEU A 141 0.05 -0.12 13.24
CA LEU A 141 -0.36 0.89 14.22
C LEU A 141 0.84 1.60 14.84
N GLU A 142 1.91 0.87 15.14
CA GLU A 142 3.19 1.45 15.56
C GLU A 142 3.77 2.35 14.47
N PHE A 143 3.73 1.91 13.21
CA PHE A 143 4.09 2.75 12.07
C PHE A 143 3.21 4.02 12.02
N ALA A 144 1.91 3.92 12.29
CA ALA A 144 1.00 5.06 12.39
C ALA A 144 1.17 5.91 13.67
N ASN A 145 2.19 5.64 14.50
CA ASN A 145 2.46 6.32 15.77
C ASN A 145 1.34 6.20 16.82
N CYS A 146 0.63 5.07 16.83
CA CYS A 146 -0.33 4.78 17.89
C CYS A 146 0.40 4.68 19.23
N GLN A 147 0.26 5.71 20.08
CA GLN A 147 0.93 5.77 21.40
C GLN A 147 0.37 4.77 22.42
N ARG A 148 -0.80 4.18 22.12
CA ARG A 148 -1.46 3.24 23.02
C ARG A 148 -0.90 1.83 22.83
N SER A 149 -0.68 1.14 23.95
CA SER A 149 -0.31 -0.28 23.95
C SER A 149 -1.39 -1.10 23.23
N TRP A 150 -0.95 -2.08 22.43
CA TRP A 150 -1.81 -2.99 21.68
C TRP A 150 -2.89 -3.67 22.55
N ARG A 151 -2.61 -3.91 23.84
CA ARG A 151 -3.56 -4.53 24.79
C ARG A 151 -4.66 -3.58 25.26
N ASP A 152 -4.44 -2.27 25.21
CA ASP A 152 -5.37 -1.26 25.70
C ASP A 152 -6.21 -0.66 24.57
N ILE A 153 -6.03 -1.15 23.34
CA ILE A 153 -6.82 -0.72 22.19
C ILE A 153 -8.25 -1.22 22.36
N ASN A 154 -9.19 -0.28 22.27
CA ASN A 154 -10.62 -0.55 22.34
C ASN A 154 -11.36 0.17 21.20
N VAL A 155 -12.63 -0.20 21.00
CA VAL A 155 -13.47 0.35 19.92
C VAL A 155 -13.58 1.86 20.01
N ALA A 156 -13.81 2.40 21.21
CA ALA A 156 -14.01 3.84 21.42
C ALA A 156 -12.79 4.65 20.99
N PHE A 157 -11.59 4.20 21.38
CA PHE A 157 -10.33 4.81 20.98
C PHE A 157 -10.12 4.74 19.46
N LEU A 158 -10.33 3.56 18.85
CA LEU A 158 -10.15 3.38 17.41
C LEU A 158 -11.10 4.25 16.59
N LYS A 159 -12.35 4.41 17.02
CA LYS A 159 -13.32 5.29 16.36
C LYS A 159 -12.94 6.75 16.49
N ALA A 160 -12.55 7.19 17.69
CA ALA A 160 -12.19 8.58 17.96
C ALA A 160 -10.93 9.01 17.20
N ASN A 161 -9.89 8.16 17.16
CA ASN A 161 -8.58 8.48 16.59
C ASN A 161 -8.40 7.97 15.16
N LYS A 162 -9.46 7.47 14.53
CA LYS A 162 -9.39 6.85 13.20
C LYS A 162 -8.76 7.76 12.15
N ASN A 163 -9.23 9.01 12.09
CA ASN A 163 -8.79 9.97 11.08
C ASN A 163 -7.34 10.39 11.34
N ASP A 164 -7.00 10.69 12.59
CA ASP A 164 -5.63 11.01 13.00
C ASP A 164 -4.62 9.89 12.68
N LEU A 165 -4.98 8.64 12.91
CA LEU A 165 -4.14 7.48 12.55
C LEU A 165 -3.95 7.38 11.04
N ILE A 166 -5.02 7.59 10.26
CA ILE A 166 -4.97 7.59 8.79
C ILE A 166 -4.09 8.73 8.27
N ASP A 167 -4.21 9.92 8.85
CA ASP A 167 -3.46 11.10 8.42
C ASP A 167 -1.98 10.97 8.80
N THR A 168 -1.68 10.48 10.00
CA THR A 168 -0.31 10.18 10.42
C THR A 168 0.33 9.11 9.53
N PHE A 169 -0.41 8.05 9.21
CA PHE A 169 0.04 7.01 8.27
C PHE A 169 0.30 7.60 6.87
N LYS A 170 -0.59 8.45 6.38
CA LYS A 170 -0.45 9.13 5.08
C LYS A 170 0.79 10.02 5.05
N GLN A 171 1.02 10.82 6.10
CA GLN A 171 2.18 11.70 6.20
C GLN A 171 3.51 10.93 6.21
N LYS A 172 3.58 9.85 6.99
CA LYS A 172 4.78 8.98 7.03
C LYS A 172 5.00 8.23 5.72
N GLY A 173 3.95 7.74 5.07
CA GLY A 173 4.03 7.06 3.77
C GLY A 173 4.39 7.98 2.60
N PHE A 174 4.16 9.29 2.74
CA PHE A 174 4.50 10.31 1.74
C PHE A 174 5.97 10.74 1.79
N ARG A 175 6.67 10.60 2.93
CA ARG A 175 8.10 10.89 3.00
C ARG A 175 8.82 9.95 2.01
N PRO A 176 9.35 10.47 0.89
CA PRO A 176 10.09 9.61 -0.02
C PRO A 176 11.32 9.10 0.73
N GLU A 177 11.73 7.90 0.38
CA GLU A 177 12.97 7.25 0.76
C GLU A 177 14.14 8.10 0.23
N ARG A 178 14.39 9.25 0.86
CA ARG A 178 15.41 10.24 0.47
C ARG A 178 16.82 9.68 0.56
N SER A 179 17.01 8.54 1.23
CA SER A 179 18.30 7.87 1.40
C SER A 179 18.81 7.18 0.14
N THR A 180 17.97 6.89 -0.86
CA THR A 180 18.43 6.19 -2.08
C THR A 180 18.93 7.15 -3.16
N THR A 181 18.51 8.43 -3.12
CA THR A 181 18.83 9.41 -4.17
C THR A 181 20.19 10.10 -3.98
N THR A 182 20.80 10.04 -2.79
CA THR A 182 22.13 10.61 -2.56
C THR A 182 23.27 9.65 -2.91
N VAL A 183 23.00 8.35 -3.08
CA VAL A 183 24.05 7.35 -3.39
C VAL A 183 24.02 6.90 -4.85
N SER A 184 22.91 7.09 -5.57
CA SER A 184 22.75 6.56 -6.93
C SER A 184 23.25 7.47 -8.06
N SER A 185 23.76 8.66 -7.75
CA SER A 185 24.30 9.58 -8.77
C SER A 185 25.76 9.87 -8.43
N TYR A 186 26.67 9.37 -9.26
CA TYR A 186 28.08 9.77 -9.42
C TYR A 186 29.23 8.92 -8.82
N SER A 187 29.03 7.91 -7.98
CA SER A 187 30.19 7.25 -7.32
C SER A 187 31.03 6.28 -8.18
N ASN A 188 30.70 6.00 -9.44
CA ASN A 188 31.47 5.06 -10.29
C ASN A 188 32.03 5.66 -11.59
N ALA A 189 31.98 6.98 -11.80
CA ALA A 189 32.47 7.61 -13.04
C ALA A 189 33.77 8.40 -12.88
N SER A 190 34.31 8.58 -11.67
CA SER A 190 35.48 9.43 -11.41
C SER A 190 36.76 8.68 -11.02
N THR A 191 36.76 7.35 -10.92
CA THR A 191 37.95 6.59 -10.44
C THR A 191 38.81 5.96 -11.53
N ILE A 192 38.61 6.28 -12.82
CA ILE A 192 39.42 5.69 -13.92
C ILE A 192 40.48 6.65 -14.50
N HIS A 193 40.54 7.92 -14.08
CA HIS A 193 41.47 8.90 -14.67
C HIS A 193 42.63 9.40 -13.80
N GLN A 194 42.98 8.72 -12.69
CA GLN A 194 44.13 9.14 -11.85
C GLN A 194 45.28 8.13 -11.71
N ASN A 195 45.29 7.03 -12.46
CA ASN A 195 46.46 6.14 -12.52
C ASN A 195 47.15 6.27 -13.87
N ASN A 196 47.86 7.38 -14.10
CA ASN A 196 48.87 7.51 -15.17
C ASN A 196 49.73 8.78 -14.96
N SER A 197 50.38 8.92 -13.80
CA SER A 197 51.59 9.77 -13.66
C SER A 197 52.26 9.52 -12.32
N THR A 198 53.26 8.63 -12.28
CA THR A 198 54.41 8.75 -11.38
C THR A 198 55.54 7.90 -11.95
N THR A 199 56.47 8.57 -12.61
CA THR A 199 57.85 8.17 -12.83
C THR A 199 58.68 8.58 -11.62
#